data_AF-N8XBT7-F1
#
_entry.id   AF-N8XBT7-F1
#
_cell.length_a   1.000
_cell.length_b   1.000
_cell.length_c   1.000
_cell.angle_alpha   90.00
_cell.angle_beta   90.00
_cell.angle_gamma   90.00
#
_symmetry.space_group_name_H-M   'P 1'
#
loop_
_entity.id
_entity.type
_entity.pdbx_description
1 polymer ?
#
loop_
_entity_poly.entity_id
_entity_poly.type
_entity_poly.pdbx_seq_one_letter_code
_entity_poly.pdbx_strand_id
1 'polypeptide(L)'
;MKLMMRKIALLGLLGGISLSTYADIVTLKADLTQLAQPLQTQCKGIDYLPLKVLGEFLKSDNSEKIDVYQMDVIFVSDFLGYLDNKNCALAASDFTIAGVKILNQYRDLWEKDLAKDRKVVRYETYLAAGEASLVKYKWTHNPQYLDDADHLYKQYLQTSAISKQQKAQCGKKCSDDLVYLNQKQYFRLSDYASISYTYQQLFDEIYRQYSDQDPNFTDAKKSLNAVFERTDQFEVNAIQTTGLKILDKHVATLNEFKTIFNSGDKDLIEIFTQRLDQYLQNRIVNKLLDPQMAEKIYQFLVKEFTENNSKIVPNQLAENQQSNYSFQVGKHQYIFSGDKKHLQLSSQPMQ
;
A
#
# COMPACT_ATOMS: atom_id res chain seq x y z
N MET A 1 -27.42 38.18 -22.75
CA MET A 1 -26.33 37.27 -23.20
C MET A 1 -25.12 37.98 -23.82
N LYS A 2 -25.27 38.94 -24.75
CA LYS A 2 -24.12 39.64 -25.38
C LYS A 2 -23.23 40.48 -24.43
N LEU A 3 -23.77 40.97 -23.30
CA LEU A 3 -22.99 41.74 -22.30
C LEU A 3 -22.13 40.87 -21.38
N MET A 4 -22.55 39.63 -21.09
CA MET A 4 -21.81 38.71 -20.21
C MET A 4 -20.57 38.16 -20.92
N MET A 5 -20.69 37.83 -22.21
CA MET A 5 -19.55 37.42 -23.04
C MET A 5 -18.52 38.55 -23.24
N ARG A 6 -18.94 39.82 -23.23
CA ARG A 6 -18.02 40.97 -23.35
C ARG A 6 -17.12 41.16 -22.11
N LYS A 7 -17.57 40.79 -20.91
CA LYS A 7 -16.71 40.80 -19.71
C LYS A 7 -15.70 39.65 -19.72
N ILE A 8 -16.09 38.50 -20.26
CA ILE A 8 -15.23 37.32 -20.40
C ILE A 8 -14.12 37.54 -21.45
N ALA A 9 -14.44 38.22 -22.57
CA ALA A 9 -13.48 38.50 -23.63
C ALA A 9 -12.42 39.58 -23.27
N LEU A 10 -12.73 40.54 -22.39
CA LEU A 10 -11.77 41.59 -22.01
C LEU A 10 -10.70 41.11 -21.00
N LEU A 11 -10.94 40.02 -20.28
CA LEU A 11 -9.95 39.41 -19.37
C LEU A 11 -8.88 38.59 -20.11
N GLY A 12 -9.19 38.08 -21.31
CA GLY A 12 -8.23 37.32 -22.13
C GLY A 12 -7.16 38.17 -22.83
N LEU A 13 -7.19 39.50 -22.69
CA LEU A 13 -6.26 40.42 -23.36
C LEU A 13 -5.18 41.03 -22.44
N LEU A 14 -5.19 40.69 -21.15
CA LEU A 14 -4.18 41.10 -20.17
C LEU A 14 -3.52 39.86 -19.55
N GLY A 15 -2.70 39.13 -20.34
CA GLY A 15 -1.82 38.07 -19.84
C GLY A 15 -2.48 36.87 -19.12
N GLY A 16 -3.81 36.85 -19.00
CA GLY A 16 -4.58 35.86 -18.27
C GLY A 16 -5.03 34.72 -19.18
N ILE A 17 -4.72 33.48 -18.74
CA ILE A 17 -5.32 32.17 -19.08
C ILE A 17 -6.46 32.16 -20.11
N SER A 18 -6.41 31.19 -21.02
CA SER A 18 -7.42 31.01 -22.06
C SER A 18 -8.83 30.80 -21.47
N LEU A 19 -9.84 31.20 -22.24
CA LEU A 19 -11.25 31.05 -21.89
C LEU A 19 -11.64 29.60 -21.58
N SER A 20 -11.04 28.64 -22.28
CA SER A 20 -11.23 27.21 -22.02
C SER A 20 -10.72 26.84 -20.62
N THR A 21 -9.50 27.25 -20.28
CA THR A 21 -8.90 26.98 -18.98
C THR A 21 -9.67 27.65 -17.85
N TYR A 22 -10.19 28.85 -18.06
CA TYR A 22 -11.07 29.51 -17.08
C TYR A 22 -12.35 28.69 -16.83
N ALA A 23 -13.02 28.21 -17.88
CA ALA A 23 -14.23 27.40 -17.74
C ALA A 23 -13.95 26.06 -17.02
N ASP A 24 -12.81 25.44 -17.33
CA ASP A 24 -12.35 24.21 -16.66
C ASP A 24 -12.08 24.45 -15.17
N ILE A 25 -11.47 25.59 -14.79
CA ILE A 25 -11.24 25.96 -13.37
C ILE A 25 -12.57 26.17 -12.63
N VAL A 26 -13.54 26.88 -13.25
CA VAL A 26 -14.86 27.09 -12.66
C VAL A 26 -15.57 25.75 -12.41
N THR A 27 -15.49 24.83 -13.38
CA THR A 27 -16.12 23.51 -13.28
C THR A 27 -15.42 22.66 -12.21
N LEU A 28 -14.08 22.65 -12.20
CA LEU A 28 -13.29 22.00 -11.15
C LEU A 28 -13.68 22.49 -9.75
N LYS A 29 -13.78 23.80 -9.54
CA LYS A 29 -14.18 24.36 -8.23
C LYS A 29 -15.59 23.93 -7.83
N ALA A 30 -16.51 23.86 -8.76
CA ALA A 30 -17.86 23.36 -8.50
C ALA A 30 -17.86 21.88 -8.09
N ASP A 31 -17.16 21.03 -8.84
CA ASP A 31 -17.02 19.60 -8.54
C ASP A 31 -16.35 19.38 -7.17
N LEU A 32 -15.25 20.08 -6.90
CA LEU A 32 -14.53 20.03 -5.63
C LEU A 32 -15.41 20.50 -4.46
N THR A 33 -16.20 21.55 -4.65
CA THR A 33 -17.13 22.04 -3.63
C THR A 33 -18.15 20.97 -3.29
N GLN A 34 -18.74 20.30 -4.30
CA GLN A 34 -19.71 19.24 -4.09
C GLN A 34 -19.08 18.02 -3.39
N LEU A 35 -17.92 17.56 -3.87
CA LEU A 35 -17.21 16.40 -3.32
C LEU A 35 -16.75 16.62 -1.89
N ALA A 36 -16.40 17.85 -1.52
CA ALA A 36 -15.90 18.18 -0.19
C ALA A 36 -17.01 18.40 0.84
N GLN A 37 -18.30 18.47 0.47
CA GLN A 37 -19.39 18.69 1.44
C GLN A 37 -19.43 17.65 2.57
N PRO A 38 -19.33 16.33 2.30
CA PRO A 38 -19.27 15.33 3.36
C PRO A 38 -18.03 15.54 4.24
N LEU A 39 -16.87 15.79 3.63
CA LEU A 39 -15.62 16.05 4.35
C LEU A 39 -15.74 17.25 5.29
N GLN A 40 -16.24 18.38 4.81
CA GLN A 40 -16.47 19.59 5.60
C GLN A 40 -17.41 19.37 6.77
N THR A 41 -18.44 18.54 6.55
CA THR A 41 -19.46 18.25 7.58
C THR A 41 -18.90 17.33 8.65
N GLN A 42 -18.26 16.23 8.25
CA GLN A 42 -17.80 15.19 9.17
C GLN A 42 -16.49 15.56 9.88
N CYS A 43 -15.66 16.41 9.28
CA CYS A 43 -14.39 16.87 9.86
C CYS A 43 -14.48 18.27 10.49
N LYS A 44 -15.69 18.74 10.82
CA LYS A 44 -15.88 20.08 11.39
C LYS A 44 -15.11 20.22 12.71
N GLY A 45 -14.25 21.24 12.78
CA GLY A 45 -13.44 21.54 13.97
C GLY A 45 -12.16 20.70 14.10
N ILE A 46 -11.86 19.84 13.13
CA ILE A 46 -10.60 19.11 13.06
C ILE A 46 -9.61 19.93 12.23
N ASP A 47 -8.37 20.07 12.73
CA ASP A 47 -7.28 20.71 11.98
C ASP A 47 -6.75 19.76 10.91
N TYR A 48 -7.45 19.73 9.77
CA TYR A 48 -7.14 18.88 8.64
C TYR A 48 -6.58 19.72 7.49
N LEU A 49 -5.25 19.70 7.32
CA LEU A 49 -4.54 20.52 6.34
C LEU A 49 -5.10 20.40 4.90
N PRO A 50 -5.44 19.21 4.38
CA PRO A 50 -6.01 19.09 3.03
C PRO A 50 -7.29 19.92 2.85
N LEU A 51 -8.15 19.95 3.88
CA LEU A 51 -9.38 20.75 3.83
C LEU A 51 -9.09 22.25 3.89
N LYS A 52 -8.05 22.67 4.62
CA LYS A 52 -7.60 24.07 4.66
C LYS A 52 -7.10 24.54 3.29
N VAL A 53 -6.18 23.78 2.67
CA VAL A 53 -5.62 24.11 1.36
C VAL A 53 -6.69 24.08 0.28
N LEU A 54 -7.61 23.11 0.34
CA LEU A 54 -8.80 23.10 -0.53
C LEU A 54 -9.64 24.37 -0.34
N GLY A 55 -9.92 24.76 0.90
CA GLY A 55 -10.71 25.96 1.20
C GLY A 55 -10.07 27.26 0.70
N GLU A 56 -8.74 27.37 0.75
CA GLU A 56 -7.98 28.48 0.18
C GLU A 56 -8.13 28.50 -1.35
N PHE A 57 -7.94 27.36 -2.02
CA PHE A 57 -8.12 27.27 -3.47
C PHE A 57 -9.57 27.59 -3.90
N LEU A 58 -10.58 27.08 -3.20
CA LEU A 58 -11.99 27.36 -3.54
C LEU A 58 -12.36 28.85 -3.42
N LYS A 59 -11.65 29.61 -2.58
CA LYS A 59 -11.85 31.06 -2.38
C LYS A 59 -11.00 31.94 -3.31
N SER A 60 -9.99 31.36 -3.97
CA SER A 60 -9.16 32.08 -4.95
C SER A 60 -9.98 32.59 -6.13
N ASP A 61 -9.43 33.54 -6.90
CA ASP A 61 -10.05 33.98 -8.13
C ASP A 61 -10.14 32.82 -9.15
N ASN A 62 -11.13 32.84 -10.05
CA ASN A 62 -11.24 31.83 -11.10
C ASN A 62 -10.13 31.94 -12.17
N SER A 63 -9.33 33.01 -12.08
CA SER A 63 -8.11 33.16 -12.85
C SER A 63 -6.87 32.52 -12.20
N GLU A 64 -7.00 31.90 -11.03
CA GLU A 64 -5.90 31.18 -10.41
C GLU A 64 -5.99 29.68 -10.75
N LYS A 65 -4.92 29.17 -11.38
CA LYS A 65 -4.74 27.72 -11.56
C LYS A 65 -4.36 27.09 -10.22
N ILE A 66 -4.88 25.90 -9.95
CA ILE A 66 -4.37 25.08 -8.85
C ILE A 66 -2.97 24.57 -9.20
N ASP A 67 -2.02 24.78 -8.31
CA ASP A 67 -0.66 24.28 -8.47
C ASP A 67 -0.57 22.77 -8.20
N VAL A 68 0.44 22.10 -8.77
CA VAL A 68 0.70 20.67 -8.53
C VAL A 68 0.82 20.33 -7.06
N TYR A 69 1.58 21.11 -6.30
CA TYR A 69 1.83 20.85 -4.88
C TYR A 69 0.56 21.05 -4.05
N GLN A 70 -0.33 21.97 -4.45
CA GLN A 70 -1.63 22.11 -3.80
C GLN A 70 -2.51 20.87 -4.03
N MET A 71 -2.49 20.29 -5.24
CA MET A 71 -3.21 19.03 -5.50
C MET A 71 -2.64 17.88 -4.67
N ASP A 72 -1.32 17.79 -4.57
CA ASP A 72 -0.65 16.75 -3.77
C ASP A 72 -1.05 16.90 -2.28
N VAL A 73 -1.06 18.11 -1.74
CA VAL A 73 -1.53 18.33 -0.35
C VAL A 73 -3.02 18.01 -0.18
N ILE A 74 -3.86 18.25 -1.19
CA ILE A 74 -5.31 18.01 -1.09
C ILE A 74 -5.64 16.51 -1.18
N PHE A 75 -4.95 15.75 -2.04
CA PHE A 75 -5.33 14.37 -2.41
C PHE A 75 -4.28 13.30 -2.12
N VAL A 76 -3.03 13.65 -1.83
CA VAL A 76 -1.91 12.71 -1.61
C VAL A 76 -1.39 12.81 -0.17
N SER A 77 -2.17 13.41 0.72
CA SER A 77 -1.69 13.76 2.05
C SER A 77 -1.68 12.57 3.00
N ASP A 78 -0.56 12.37 3.69
CA ASP A 78 -0.40 11.39 4.79
C ASP A 78 -1.30 11.66 6.01
N PHE A 79 -2.00 12.81 6.04
CA PHE A 79 -2.84 13.19 7.19
C PHE A 79 -3.99 12.23 7.47
N LEU A 80 -4.36 11.39 6.51
CA LEU A 80 -5.45 10.43 6.66
C LEU A 80 -5.19 9.44 7.79
N GLY A 81 -3.93 9.02 7.98
CA GLY A 81 -3.52 8.08 9.03
C GLY A 81 -3.64 8.64 10.45
N TYR A 82 -3.75 9.96 10.62
CA TYR A 82 -3.86 10.63 11.92
C TYR A 82 -5.31 10.94 12.32
N LEU A 83 -6.31 10.55 11.53
CA LEU A 83 -7.72 10.80 11.83
C LEU A 83 -8.31 9.68 12.71
N ASP A 84 -8.41 9.96 14.01
CA ASP A 84 -9.01 9.03 14.98
C ASP A 84 -10.55 9.02 14.94
N ASN A 85 -11.18 10.09 14.44
CA ASN A 85 -12.63 10.14 14.31
C ASN A 85 -13.08 9.35 13.07
N LYS A 86 -13.77 8.23 13.31
CA LYS A 86 -14.30 7.34 12.25
C LYS A 86 -15.03 8.08 11.13
N ASN A 87 -15.97 8.98 11.44
CA ASN A 87 -16.78 9.65 10.42
C ASN A 87 -15.93 10.60 9.57
N CYS A 88 -15.02 11.34 10.20
CA CYS A 88 -14.08 12.19 9.49
C CYS A 88 -13.10 11.37 8.64
N ALA A 89 -12.53 10.29 9.19
CA ALA A 89 -11.63 9.40 8.47
C ALA A 89 -12.29 8.78 7.23
N LEU A 90 -13.54 8.33 7.34
CA LEU A 90 -14.30 7.80 6.20
C LEU A 90 -14.56 8.87 5.14
N ALA A 91 -14.99 10.08 5.54
CA ALA A 91 -15.24 11.17 4.61
C ALA A 91 -13.96 11.67 3.92
N ALA A 92 -12.84 11.73 4.66
CA ALA A 92 -11.52 12.04 4.12
C ALA A 92 -11.02 10.95 3.16
N SER A 93 -11.29 9.69 3.47
CA SER A 93 -10.95 8.57 2.57
C SER A 93 -11.74 8.65 1.28
N ASP A 94 -13.06 8.88 1.34
CA ASP A 94 -13.92 9.03 0.16
C ASP A 94 -13.46 10.21 -0.73
N PHE A 95 -13.10 11.33 -0.10
CA PHE A 95 -12.58 12.50 -0.80
C PHE A 95 -11.23 12.21 -1.48
N THR A 96 -10.32 11.52 -0.78
CA THR A 96 -9.01 11.10 -1.29
C THR A 96 -9.17 10.19 -2.51
N ILE A 97 -10.03 9.17 -2.43
CA ILE A 97 -10.33 8.25 -3.53
C ILE A 97 -10.92 8.99 -4.74
N ALA A 98 -11.83 9.94 -4.50
CA ALA A 98 -12.39 10.77 -5.57
C ALA A 98 -11.33 11.63 -6.30
N GLY A 99 -10.20 11.91 -5.62
CA GLY A 99 -9.04 12.58 -6.20
C GLY A 99 -8.53 11.94 -7.48
N VAL A 100 -8.57 10.60 -7.59
CA VAL A 100 -8.18 9.88 -8.82
C VAL A 100 -9.04 10.31 -10.01
N LYS A 101 -10.35 10.43 -9.81
CA LYS A 101 -11.27 10.86 -10.88
C LYS A 101 -11.03 12.33 -11.25
N ILE A 102 -10.94 13.20 -10.25
CA ILE A 102 -10.72 14.64 -10.46
C ILE A 102 -9.41 14.87 -11.21
N LEU A 103 -8.34 14.19 -10.80
CA LEU A 103 -7.03 14.37 -11.43
C LEU A 103 -7.01 13.91 -12.89
N ASN A 104 -7.67 12.80 -13.20
CA ASN A 104 -7.74 12.31 -14.57
C ASN A 104 -8.62 13.21 -15.45
N GLN A 105 -9.74 13.70 -14.93
CA GLN A 105 -10.69 14.53 -15.69
C GLN A 105 -10.12 15.90 -16.05
N TYR A 106 -9.36 16.51 -15.13
CA TYR A 106 -8.88 17.90 -15.27
C TYR A 106 -7.37 18.00 -15.49
N ARG A 107 -6.74 16.88 -15.88
CA ARG A 107 -5.29 16.72 -16.04
C ARG A 107 -4.58 17.87 -16.76
N ASP A 108 -5.19 18.38 -17.83
CA ASP A 108 -4.59 19.41 -18.68
C ASP A 108 -4.45 20.77 -17.99
N LEU A 109 -5.23 21.03 -16.93
CA LEU A 109 -5.13 22.29 -16.17
C LEU A 109 -3.73 22.51 -15.58
N TRP A 110 -3.02 21.41 -15.30
CA TRP A 110 -1.80 21.45 -14.51
C TRP A 110 -0.68 20.50 -15.01
N GLU A 111 -0.92 19.64 -16.01
CA GLU A 111 0.12 18.79 -16.62
C GLU A 111 0.50 19.16 -18.05
N LYS A 112 -0.32 19.94 -18.75
CA LYS A 112 -0.08 20.27 -20.16
C LYS A 112 1.29 20.91 -20.37
N ASP A 113 1.68 21.78 -19.44
CA ASP A 113 2.90 22.58 -19.52
C ASP A 113 4.06 21.98 -18.69
N LEU A 114 3.86 20.83 -18.03
CA LEU A 114 4.90 20.18 -17.23
C LEU A 114 5.85 19.36 -18.11
N ALA A 115 7.14 19.45 -17.80
CA ALA A 115 8.15 18.54 -18.33
C ALA A 115 7.80 17.08 -17.96
N LYS A 116 8.16 16.14 -18.85
CA LYS A 116 7.73 14.73 -18.76
C LYS A 116 8.11 14.06 -17.44
N ASP A 117 9.23 14.45 -16.85
CA ASP A 117 9.76 13.96 -15.58
C ASP A 117 8.93 14.40 -14.36
N ARG A 118 8.29 15.58 -14.40
CA ARG A 118 7.40 16.07 -13.33
C ARG A 118 6.00 15.46 -13.34
N LYS A 119 5.65 14.70 -14.38
CA LYS A 119 4.38 13.96 -14.45
C LYS A 119 4.35 12.73 -13.55
N VAL A 120 5.52 12.24 -13.11
CA VAL A 120 5.70 11.01 -12.32
C VAL A 120 5.19 11.16 -10.87
N VAL A 121 5.35 12.34 -10.27
CA VAL A 121 4.97 12.61 -8.86
C VAL A 121 3.45 12.50 -8.64
N ARG A 122 2.62 12.72 -9.67
CA ARG A 122 1.15 12.69 -9.55
C ARG A 122 0.52 11.31 -9.56
N TYR A 123 1.27 10.26 -9.90
CA TYR A 123 0.78 8.89 -9.77
C TYR A 123 0.56 8.53 -8.30
N GLU A 124 1.19 9.25 -7.37
CA GLU A 124 1.01 9.07 -5.94
C GLU A 124 -0.44 9.25 -5.48
N THR A 125 -1.33 9.88 -6.26
CA THR A 125 -2.76 9.88 -5.91
C THR A 125 -3.41 8.50 -6.02
N TYR A 126 -2.92 7.62 -6.89
CA TYR A 126 -3.36 6.22 -6.87
C TYR A 126 -2.84 5.48 -5.63
N LEU A 127 -1.62 5.79 -5.19
CA LEU A 127 -1.06 5.26 -3.95
C LEU A 127 -1.91 5.71 -2.76
N ALA A 128 -2.12 7.02 -2.58
CA ALA A 128 -2.92 7.59 -1.51
C ALA A 128 -4.39 7.12 -1.53
N ALA A 129 -4.98 6.92 -2.71
CA ALA A 129 -6.32 6.34 -2.82
C ALA A 129 -6.36 4.86 -2.38
N GLY A 130 -5.29 4.10 -2.65
CA GLY A 130 -5.11 2.74 -2.15
C GLY A 130 -5.04 2.71 -0.62
N GLU A 131 -4.24 3.61 -0.03
CA GLU A 131 -4.12 3.78 1.42
C GLU A 131 -5.46 4.19 2.03
N ALA A 132 -6.20 5.11 1.39
CA ALA A 132 -7.53 5.51 1.80
C ALA A 132 -8.54 4.37 1.77
N SER A 133 -8.45 3.47 0.80
CA SER A 133 -9.26 2.26 0.77
C SER A 133 -8.92 1.33 1.94
N LEU A 134 -7.65 1.21 2.32
CA LEU A 134 -7.25 0.47 3.54
C LEU A 134 -7.79 1.12 4.82
N VAL A 135 -7.81 2.46 4.92
CA VAL A 135 -8.45 3.17 6.05
C VAL A 135 -9.96 2.91 6.09
N LYS A 136 -10.65 2.88 4.95
CA LYS A 136 -12.06 2.48 4.91
C LYS A 136 -12.25 1.04 5.37
N TYR A 137 -11.36 0.13 4.98
CA TYR A 137 -11.38 -1.25 5.47
C TYR A 137 -11.22 -1.31 6.99
N LYS A 138 -10.24 -0.61 7.56
CA LYS A 138 -10.01 -0.53 9.02
C LYS A 138 -11.29 -0.20 9.80
N TRP A 139 -12.12 0.70 9.27
CA TRP A 139 -13.31 1.19 9.98
C TRP A 139 -14.61 0.42 9.70
N THR A 140 -14.67 -0.30 8.59
CA THR A 140 -15.90 -0.95 8.10
C THR A 140 -15.81 -2.45 7.98
N HIS A 141 -14.58 -2.99 7.91
CA HIS A 141 -14.26 -4.39 7.65
C HIS A 141 -14.91 -4.96 6.37
N ASN A 142 -15.31 -4.09 5.45
CA ASN A 142 -15.90 -4.49 4.18
C ASN A 142 -14.79 -4.92 3.21
N PRO A 143 -14.70 -6.22 2.83
CA PRO A 143 -13.63 -6.73 1.98
C PRO A 143 -13.49 -6.04 0.62
N GLN A 144 -14.57 -5.43 0.11
CA GLN A 144 -14.51 -4.66 -1.14
C GLN A 144 -13.42 -3.57 -1.08
N TYR A 145 -13.17 -2.97 0.08
CA TYR A 145 -12.13 -1.94 0.20
C TYR A 145 -10.70 -2.49 0.16
N LEU A 146 -10.48 -3.78 0.44
CA LEU A 146 -9.20 -4.42 0.16
C LEU A 146 -9.01 -4.65 -1.35
N ASP A 147 -10.09 -4.98 -2.06
CA ASP A 147 -10.08 -5.17 -3.51
C ASP A 147 -9.85 -3.84 -4.25
N ASP A 148 -10.49 -2.77 -3.78
CA ASP A 148 -10.30 -1.41 -4.28
C ASP A 148 -8.85 -0.96 -4.06
N ALA A 149 -8.28 -1.23 -2.87
CA ALA A 149 -6.88 -0.91 -2.56
C ALA A 149 -5.91 -1.65 -3.51
N ASP A 150 -6.07 -2.95 -3.69
CA ASP A 150 -5.24 -3.75 -4.61
C ASP A 150 -5.34 -3.23 -6.06
N HIS A 151 -6.55 -2.88 -6.51
CA HIS A 151 -6.74 -2.29 -7.84
C HIS A 151 -5.97 -0.97 -7.99
N LEU A 152 -6.08 -0.07 -7.01
CA LEU A 152 -5.44 1.24 -7.01
C LEU A 152 -3.90 1.12 -6.93
N TYR A 153 -3.37 0.24 -6.08
CA TYR A 153 -1.93 -0.03 -6.03
C TYR A 153 -1.41 -0.62 -7.34
N LYS A 154 -2.16 -1.52 -7.99
CA LYS A 154 -1.79 -2.01 -9.32
C LYS A 154 -1.76 -0.89 -10.36
N GLN A 155 -2.73 0.02 -10.35
CA GLN A 155 -2.72 1.20 -11.23
C GLN A 155 -1.53 2.11 -10.93
N TYR A 156 -1.22 2.37 -9.66
CA TYR A 156 -0.04 3.13 -9.25
C TYR A 156 1.25 2.53 -9.80
N LEU A 157 1.49 1.24 -9.56
CA LEU A 157 2.70 0.55 -10.01
C LEU A 157 2.82 0.49 -11.54
N GLN A 158 1.71 0.35 -12.25
CA GLN A 158 1.70 0.39 -13.72
C GLN A 158 2.01 1.78 -14.27
N THR A 159 1.45 2.82 -13.65
CA THR A 159 1.59 4.21 -14.13
C THR A 159 2.93 4.82 -13.75
N SER A 160 3.47 4.48 -12.58
CA SER A 160 4.81 4.90 -12.11
C SER A 160 5.97 4.16 -12.78
N ALA A 161 5.68 3.11 -13.58
CA ALA A 161 6.69 2.33 -14.24
C ALA A 161 7.48 3.15 -15.28
N ILE A 162 8.81 3.12 -15.20
CA ILE A 162 9.72 3.79 -16.10
C ILE A 162 10.21 2.86 -17.23
N SER A 163 10.51 3.44 -18.38
CA SER A 163 11.03 2.72 -19.55
C SER A 163 12.51 2.32 -19.42
N LYS A 164 12.95 1.37 -20.26
CA LYS A 164 14.39 1.03 -20.45
C LYS A 164 15.28 2.25 -20.72
N GLN A 165 14.78 3.18 -21.53
CA GLN A 165 15.51 4.38 -21.88
C GLN A 165 15.70 5.30 -20.65
N GLN A 166 14.65 5.47 -19.84
CA GLN A 166 14.73 6.24 -18.60
C GLN A 166 15.70 5.59 -17.59
N LYS A 167 15.67 4.26 -17.45
CA LYS A 167 16.64 3.53 -16.62
C LYS A 167 18.09 3.76 -17.08
N ALA A 168 18.34 3.72 -18.38
CA ALA A 168 19.69 3.96 -18.92
C ALA A 168 20.18 5.40 -18.68
N GLN A 169 19.26 6.36 -18.58
CA GLN A 169 19.57 7.78 -18.40
C GLN A 169 19.78 8.19 -16.94
N CYS A 170 19.19 7.48 -15.97
CA CYS A 170 19.25 7.88 -14.56
C CYS A 170 20.50 7.38 -13.79
N GLY A 171 21.44 6.74 -14.49
CA GLY A 171 22.75 6.35 -13.94
C GLY A 171 22.68 5.24 -12.86
N LYS A 172 23.85 4.92 -12.28
CA LYS A 172 24.04 3.74 -11.41
C LYS A 172 23.21 3.76 -10.11
N LYS A 173 23.00 4.94 -9.50
CA LYS A 173 22.20 5.06 -8.27
C LYS A 173 20.72 4.70 -8.48
N CYS A 174 20.19 5.00 -9.65
CA CYS A 174 18.82 4.68 -10.00
C CYS A 174 18.68 3.21 -10.42
N SER A 175 19.73 2.58 -10.97
CA SER A 175 19.65 1.17 -11.39
C SER A 175 19.50 0.17 -10.25
N ASP A 176 20.04 0.50 -9.06
CA ASP A 176 20.09 -0.40 -7.91
C ASP A 176 18.71 -0.54 -7.23
N ASP A 177 17.88 0.50 -7.28
CA ASP A 177 16.52 0.52 -6.74
C ASP A 177 15.45 0.13 -7.78
N LEU A 178 15.83 -0.08 -9.05
CA LEU A 178 14.88 -0.29 -10.15
C LEU A 178 14.75 -1.75 -10.57
N VAL A 179 13.52 -2.22 -10.51
CA VAL A 179 13.15 -3.60 -10.63
C VAL A 179 12.25 -3.81 -11.82
N TYR A 180 12.40 -4.95 -12.47
CA TYR A 180 11.63 -5.36 -13.62
C TYR A 180 10.14 -5.56 -13.32
N LEU A 181 9.23 -4.90 -14.05
CA LEU A 181 7.79 -5.25 -14.06
C LEU A 181 7.45 -6.20 -15.22
N ASN A 182 8.14 -6.01 -16.35
CA ASN A 182 8.07 -6.82 -17.57
C ASN A 182 9.22 -6.43 -18.51
N GLN A 183 9.55 -7.29 -19.49
CA GLN A 183 10.06 -6.92 -20.83
C GLN A 183 11.08 -5.75 -21.03
N LYS A 184 10.76 -4.46 -20.99
CA LYS A 184 9.49 -3.73 -20.87
C LYS A 184 9.72 -2.47 -20.02
N GLN A 185 9.31 -2.53 -18.77
CA GLN A 185 9.23 -1.41 -17.83
C GLN A 185 9.84 -1.77 -16.46
N TYR A 186 10.25 -0.76 -15.71
CA TYR A 186 10.84 -0.87 -14.37
C TYR A 186 10.05 -0.04 -13.36
N PHE A 187 9.99 -0.45 -12.11
CA PHE A 187 9.47 0.35 -10.99
C PHE A 187 10.51 0.42 -9.89
N ARG A 188 10.30 1.30 -8.89
CA ARG A 188 11.22 1.39 -7.76
C ARG A 188 10.83 0.37 -6.68
N LEU A 189 11.80 -0.39 -6.20
CA LEU A 189 11.60 -1.35 -5.11
C LEU A 189 10.98 -0.71 -3.87
N SER A 190 11.28 0.56 -3.62
CA SER A 190 10.68 1.39 -2.57
C SER A 190 9.16 1.43 -2.63
N ASP A 191 8.59 1.46 -3.83
CA ASP A 191 7.15 1.66 -4.04
C ASP A 191 6.38 0.40 -3.60
N TYR A 192 6.89 -0.78 -3.94
CA TYR A 192 6.35 -2.06 -3.46
C TYR A 192 6.58 -2.25 -1.96
N ALA A 193 7.76 -1.89 -1.47
CA ALA A 193 8.07 -1.97 -0.05
C ALA A 193 7.12 -1.08 0.78
N SER A 194 6.80 0.11 0.27
CA SER A 194 5.84 1.03 0.88
C SER A 194 4.45 0.42 0.96
N ILE A 195 3.93 -0.12 -0.16
CA ILE A 195 2.61 -0.77 -0.19
C ILE A 195 2.53 -1.96 0.78
N SER A 196 3.57 -2.81 0.78
CA SER A 196 3.66 -3.95 1.71
C SER A 196 3.65 -3.48 3.17
N TYR A 197 4.36 -2.39 3.47
CA TYR A 197 4.36 -1.79 4.80
C TYR A 197 2.98 -1.24 5.19
N THR A 198 2.22 -0.63 4.29
CA THR A 198 0.86 -0.14 4.59
C THR A 198 -0.10 -1.30 4.94
N TYR A 199 0.00 -2.44 4.25
CA TYR A 199 -0.75 -3.64 4.64
C TYR A 199 -0.34 -4.15 6.04
N GLN A 200 0.96 -4.15 6.34
CA GLN A 200 1.45 -4.50 7.68
C GLN A 200 0.87 -3.57 8.75
N GLN A 201 0.88 -2.26 8.52
CA GLN A 201 0.31 -1.28 9.44
C GLN A 201 -1.17 -1.53 9.69
N LEU A 202 -1.94 -1.80 8.63
CA LEU A 202 -3.35 -2.15 8.74
C LEU A 202 -3.56 -3.41 9.60
N PHE A 203 -2.73 -4.44 9.40
CA PHE A 203 -2.78 -5.64 10.23
C PHE A 203 -2.52 -5.32 11.71
N ASP A 204 -1.46 -4.56 12.01
CA ASP A 204 -1.09 -4.19 13.38
C ASP A 204 -2.16 -3.28 14.04
N GLU A 205 -2.84 -2.44 13.28
CA GLU A 205 -3.97 -1.62 13.75
C GLU A 205 -5.19 -2.46 14.08
N ILE A 206 -5.56 -3.40 13.20
CA ILE A 206 -6.66 -4.33 13.43
C ILE A 206 -6.35 -5.24 14.63
N TYR A 207 -5.11 -5.70 14.75
CA TYR A 207 -4.68 -6.50 15.90
C TYR A 207 -4.77 -5.71 17.20
N ARG A 208 -4.41 -4.42 17.20
CA ARG A 208 -4.60 -3.55 18.38
C ARG A 208 -6.07 -3.42 18.75
N GLN A 209 -6.96 -3.12 17.80
CA GLN A 209 -8.41 -3.07 18.04
C GLN A 209 -8.96 -4.38 18.61
N TYR A 210 -8.45 -5.52 18.13
CA TYR A 210 -8.78 -6.83 18.68
C TYR A 210 -8.29 -7.01 20.13
N SER A 211 -7.01 -6.72 20.37
CA SER A 211 -6.35 -6.89 21.67
C SER A 211 -6.96 -6.00 22.75
N ASP A 212 -7.38 -4.79 22.38
CA ASP A 212 -8.03 -3.83 23.27
C ASP A 212 -9.51 -4.16 23.52
N GLN A 213 -10.01 -5.25 22.93
CA GLN A 213 -11.41 -5.70 23.01
C GLN A 213 -12.41 -4.60 22.66
N ASP A 214 -12.17 -3.87 21.55
CA ASP A 214 -13.11 -2.84 21.11
C ASP A 214 -14.52 -3.45 20.97
N PRO A 215 -15.50 -3.01 21.78
CA PRO A 215 -16.84 -3.61 21.82
C PRO A 215 -17.60 -3.44 20.50
N ASN A 216 -17.12 -2.57 19.61
CA ASN A 216 -17.68 -2.38 18.27
C ASN A 216 -17.04 -3.28 17.22
N PHE A 217 -16.06 -4.12 17.59
CA PHE A 217 -15.26 -4.90 16.65
C PHE A 217 -15.55 -6.41 16.68
N THR A 218 -16.68 -6.79 16.09
CA THR A 218 -17.23 -8.15 16.20
C THR A 218 -16.55 -9.22 15.30
N ASP A 219 -15.71 -8.83 14.33
CA ASP A 219 -15.15 -9.74 13.30
C ASP A 219 -13.62 -9.64 13.14
N ALA A 220 -12.91 -9.33 14.23
CA ALA A 220 -11.49 -9.07 14.19
C ALA A 220 -10.63 -10.21 13.65
N LYS A 221 -10.89 -11.46 14.07
CA LYS A 221 -10.16 -12.64 13.60
C LYS A 221 -10.30 -12.82 12.08
N LYS A 222 -11.50 -12.60 11.55
CA LYS A 222 -11.78 -12.65 10.11
C LYS A 222 -11.07 -11.51 9.37
N SER A 223 -11.03 -10.34 9.97
CA SER A 223 -10.37 -9.16 9.40
C SER A 223 -8.85 -9.33 9.34
N LEU A 224 -8.22 -9.79 10.44
CA LEU A 224 -6.81 -10.16 10.48
C LEU A 224 -6.46 -11.16 9.38
N ASN A 225 -7.28 -12.20 9.24
CA ASN A 225 -7.06 -13.22 8.21
C ASN A 225 -7.20 -12.66 6.79
N ALA A 226 -8.18 -11.78 6.53
CA ALA A 226 -8.37 -11.19 5.22
C ALA A 226 -7.22 -10.26 4.83
N VAL A 227 -6.70 -9.46 5.77
CA VAL A 227 -5.52 -8.62 5.53
C VAL A 227 -4.30 -9.49 5.28
N PHE A 228 -4.05 -10.50 6.13
CA PHE A 228 -2.97 -11.46 5.94
C PHE A 228 -2.98 -12.09 4.53
N GLU A 229 -4.13 -12.61 4.08
CA GLU A 229 -4.26 -13.22 2.76
C GLU A 229 -3.96 -12.23 1.64
N ARG A 230 -4.37 -10.96 1.79
CA ARG A 230 -4.09 -9.90 0.81
C ARG A 230 -2.61 -9.52 0.81
N THR A 231 -1.99 -9.40 1.97
CA THR A 231 -0.55 -9.16 2.11
C THR A 231 0.25 -10.27 1.42
N ASP A 232 -0.05 -11.55 1.71
CA ASP A 232 0.66 -12.69 1.11
C ASP A 232 0.47 -12.73 -0.42
N GLN A 233 -0.75 -12.53 -0.91
CA GLN A 233 -1.03 -12.48 -2.35
C GLN A 233 -0.28 -11.33 -3.04
N PHE A 234 -0.21 -10.16 -2.42
CA PHE A 234 0.54 -9.03 -2.95
C PHE A 234 2.04 -9.35 -3.06
N GLU A 235 2.64 -9.92 -2.00
CA GLU A 235 4.05 -10.34 -2.00
C GLU A 235 4.33 -11.41 -3.07
N VAL A 236 3.48 -12.44 -3.17
CA VAL A 236 3.60 -13.51 -4.18
C VAL A 236 3.56 -12.93 -5.59
N ASN A 237 2.58 -12.07 -5.88
CA ASN A 237 2.43 -11.43 -7.18
C ASN A 237 3.64 -10.55 -7.50
N ALA A 238 4.16 -9.83 -6.51
CA ALA A 238 5.37 -9.02 -6.67
C ALA A 238 6.58 -9.90 -7.03
N ILE A 239 6.83 -10.99 -6.31
CA ILE A 239 7.95 -11.91 -6.59
C ILE A 239 7.83 -12.49 -8.01
N GLN A 240 6.63 -12.97 -8.37
CA GLN A 240 6.38 -13.58 -9.68
C GLN A 240 6.52 -12.61 -10.84
N THR A 241 5.99 -11.40 -10.69
CA THR A 241 6.01 -10.37 -11.75
C THR A 241 7.42 -9.86 -11.99
N THR A 242 8.20 -9.77 -10.93
CA THR A 242 9.43 -8.97 -10.94
C THR A 242 10.70 -9.79 -10.95
N GLY A 243 10.60 -11.07 -10.61
CA GLY A 243 11.74 -11.95 -10.40
C GLY A 243 12.58 -11.56 -9.17
N LEU A 244 12.19 -10.53 -8.42
CA LEU A 244 12.78 -10.24 -7.13
C LEU A 244 12.36 -11.32 -6.16
N LYS A 245 13.36 -11.98 -5.59
CA LYS A 245 13.11 -12.96 -4.54
C LYS A 245 13.41 -12.40 -3.15
N ILE A 246 13.63 -11.08 -3.05
CA ILE A 246 13.96 -10.40 -1.79
C ILE A 246 13.41 -8.98 -1.79
N LEU A 247 12.41 -8.75 -0.95
CA LEU A 247 12.20 -7.46 -0.30
C LEU A 247 13.06 -7.49 0.96
N ASP A 248 14.30 -7.02 0.89
CA ASP A 248 15.31 -7.28 1.93
C ASP A 248 14.94 -6.69 3.32
N LYS A 249 13.89 -5.89 3.42
CA LYS A 249 13.49 -5.25 4.69
C LYS A 249 11.99 -5.35 5.03
N HIS A 250 11.15 -5.90 4.15
CA HIS A 250 9.69 -5.73 4.26
C HIS A 250 8.93 -6.98 3.78
N VAL A 251 9.12 -8.11 4.48
CA VAL A 251 8.19 -9.24 4.37
C VAL A 251 7.11 -9.00 5.41
N ALA A 252 6.10 -8.21 5.03
CA ALA A 252 5.00 -7.84 5.91
C ALA A 252 4.36 -9.08 6.53
N THR A 253 4.18 -10.14 5.74
CA THR A 253 3.52 -11.36 6.22
C THR A 253 4.30 -12.10 7.34
N LEU A 254 5.64 -12.05 7.34
CA LEU A 254 6.43 -12.59 8.47
C LEU A 254 6.28 -11.74 9.74
N ASN A 255 6.17 -10.42 9.59
CA ASN A 255 5.89 -9.54 10.72
C ASN A 255 4.49 -9.75 11.29
N GLU A 256 3.49 -10.02 10.45
CA GLU A 256 2.12 -10.38 10.89
C GLU A 256 2.13 -11.63 11.78
N PHE A 257 2.87 -12.68 11.38
CA PHE A 257 3.04 -13.87 12.23
C PHE A 257 3.74 -13.54 13.54
N LYS A 258 4.80 -12.74 13.52
CA LYS A 258 5.51 -12.29 14.72
C LYS A 258 4.56 -11.55 15.67
N THR A 259 3.72 -10.64 15.16
CA THR A 259 2.72 -9.93 15.98
C THR A 259 1.79 -10.93 16.67
N ILE A 260 1.27 -11.93 15.95
CA ILE A 260 0.36 -12.94 16.52
C ILE A 260 1.04 -13.86 17.52
N PHE A 261 2.25 -14.36 17.25
CA PHE A 261 2.90 -15.30 18.16
C PHE A 261 3.38 -14.66 19.46
N ASN A 262 3.63 -13.35 19.46
CA ASN A 262 3.92 -12.60 20.68
C ASN A 262 2.65 -12.19 21.48
N SER A 263 1.45 -12.46 20.98
CA SER A 263 0.19 -12.04 21.63
C SER A 263 -0.15 -12.82 22.90
N GLY A 264 0.32 -14.07 23.03
CA GLY A 264 -0.13 -15.00 24.05
C GLY A 264 -1.56 -15.55 23.85
N ASP A 265 -2.27 -15.12 22.80
CA ASP A 265 -3.61 -15.63 22.46
C ASP A 265 -3.52 -17.00 21.77
N LYS A 266 -3.85 -18.05 22.52
CA LYS A 266 -3.73 -19.44 22.07
C LYS A 266 -4.59 -19.75 20.85
N ASP A 267 -5.78 -19.17 20.74
CA ASP A 267 -6.68 -19.43 19.61
C ASP A 267 -6.12 -18.81 18.33
N LEU A 268 -5.63 -17.56 18.42
CA LEU A 268 -5.00 -16.91 17.29
C LEU A 268 -3.70 -17.61 16.89
N ILE A 269 -2.88 -18.01 17.86
CA ILE A 269 -1.65 -18.77 17.59
C ILE A 269 -1.97 -20.06 16.84
N GLU A 270 -3.03 -20.78 17.21
CA GLU A 270 -3.43 -22.00 16.50
C GLU A 270 -3.84 -21.73 15.05
N ILE A 271 -4.70 -20.74 14.82
CA ILE A 271 -5.12 -20.34 13.46
C ILE A 271 -3.91 -19.94 12.62
N PHE A 272 -3.04 -19.08 13.15
CA PHE A 272 -1.90 -18.55 12.42
C PHE A 272 -0.76 -19.55 12.28
N THR A 273 -0.69 -20.60 13.11
CA THR A 273 0.19 -21.75 12.84
C THR A 273 -0.24 -22.48 11.57
N GLN A 274 -1.54 -22.70 11.38
CA GLN A 274 -2.05 -23.31 10.14
C GLN A 274 -1.80 -22.40 8.92
N ARG A 275 -1.89 -21.08 9.10
CA ARG A 275 -1.54 -20.11 8.06
C ARG A 275 -0.05 -20.08 7.75
N LEU A 276 0.81 -20.20 8.76
CA LEU A 276 2.25 -20.31 8.56
C LEU A 276 2.60 -21.56 7.73
N ASP A 277 1.95 -22.69 8.03
CA ASP A 277 2.11 -23.90 7.23
C ASP A 277 1.72 -23.66 5.75
N GLN A 278 0.55 -23.05 5.50
CA GLN A 278 0.12 -22.71 4.13
C GLN A 278 1.08 -21.73 3.44
N TYR A 279 1.52 -20.70 4.14
CA TYR A 279 2.43 -19.66 3.67
C TYR A 279 3.77 -20.25 3.20
N LEU A 280 4.33 -21.18 3.97
CA LEU A 280 5.58 -21.85 3.66
C LEU A 280 5.41 -22.82 2.47
N GLN A 281 4.34 -23.62 2.47
CA GLN A 281 4.01 -24.48 1.32
C GLN A 281 3.88 -23.67 0.03
N ASN A 282 3.15 -22.55 0.07
CA ASN A 282 2.94 -21.69 -1.10
C ASN A 282 4.27 -21.22 -1.69
N ARG A 283 5.22 -20.79 -0.85
CA ARG A 283 6.55 -20.34 -1.29
C ARG A 283 7.41 -21.44 -1.89
N ILE A 284 7.37 -22.64 -1.32
CA ILE A 284 8.11 -23.81 -1.83
C ILE A 284 7.53 -24.25 -3.19
N VAL A 285 6.23 -24.52 -3.24
CA VAL A 285 5.55 -25.05 -4.43
C VAL A 285 5.67 -24.09 -5.62
N ASN A 286 5.53 -22.78 -5.38
CA ASN A 286 5.62 -21.78 -6.43
C ASN A 286 7.05 -21.28 -6.70
N LYS A 287 8.08 -21.91 -6.12
CA LYS A 287 9.50 -21.58 -6.32
C LYS A 287 9.84 -20.12 -6.04
N LEU A 288 9.17 -19.55 -5.03
CA LEU A 288 9.27 -18.13 -4.64
C LEU A 288 10.44 -17.87 -3.67
N LEU A 289 11.14 -18.92 -3.25
CA LEU A 289 12.26 -18.83 -2.33
C LEU A 289 13.57 -18.50 -3.05
N ASP A 290 14.40 -17.72 -2.37
CA ASP A 290 15.83 -17.61 -2.59
C ASP A 290 16.59 -17.72 -1.26
N PRO A 291 17.94 -17.68 -1.28
CA PRO A 291 18.71 -17.86 -0.06
C PRO A 291 18.40 -16.86 1.06
N GLN A 292 18.09 -15.60 0.74
CA GLN A 292 17.83 -14.59 1.78
C GLN A 292 16.42 -14.76 2.38
N MET A 293 15.42 -15.07 1.56
CA MET A 293 14.08 -15.39 2.07
C MET A 293 14.12 -16.68 2.91
N ALA A 294 14.85 -17.70 2.46
CA ALA A 294 15.04 -18.93 3.23
C ALA A 294 15.75 -18.68 4.56
N GLU A 295 16.78 -17.82 4.58
CA GLU A 295 17.45 -17.41 5.82
C GLU A 295 16.50 -16.66 6.77
N LYS A 296 15.67 -15.75 6.27
CA LYS A 296 14.68 -15.02 7.10
C LYS A 296 13.65 -15.95 7.72
N ILE A 297 13.11 -16.88 6.94
CA ILE A 297 12.19 -17.89 7.46
C ILE A 297 12.90 -18.75 8.51
N TYR A 298 14.14 -19.17 8.27
CA TYR A 298 14.92 -19.92 9.25
C TYR A 298 15.08 -19.14 10.56
N GLN A 299 15.53 -17.88 10.49
CA GLN A 299 15.71 -17.02 11.66
C GLN A 299 14.39 -16.80 12.42
N PHE A 300 13.29 -16.59 11.70
CA PHE A 300 11.95 -16.51 12.29
C PHE A 300 11.61 -17.79 13.05
N LEU A 301 11.69 -18.97 12.42
CA LEU A 301 11.36 -20.24 13.06
C LEU A 301 12.26 -20.57 14.26
N VAL A 302 13.57 -20.27 14.18
CA VAL A 302 14.50 -20.41 15.32
C VAL A 302 14.06 -19.55 16.51
N LYS A 303 13.68 -18.29 16.23
CA LYS A 303 13.24 -17.36 17.28
C LYS A 303 11.95 -17.85 17.94
N GLU A 304 10.94 -18.16 17.13
CA GLU A 304 9.63 -18.59 17.63
C GLU A 304 9.72 -19.92 18.39
N PHE A 305 10.61 -20.83 17.98
CA PHE A 305 10.94 -22.02 18.77
C PHE A 305 11.56 -21.65 20.13
N THR A 306 12.55 -20.76 20.15
CA THR A 306 13.27 -20.36 21.39
C THR A 306 12.34 -19.69 22.40
N GLU A 307 11.28 -19.04 21.92
CA GLU A 307 10.22 -18.43 22.73
C GLU A 307 9.17 -19.46 23.21
N ASN A 308 9.49 -20.76 23.12
CA ASN A 308 8.67 -21.89 23.55
C ASN A 308 7.30 -21.99 22.88
N ASN A 309 7.19 -21.61 21.60
CA ASN A 309 5.98 -21.88 20.85
C ASN A 309 5.85 -23.39 20.57
N SER A 310 5.06 -24.10 21.39
CA SER A 310 4.89 -25.56 21.32
C SER A 310 4.30 -26.07 19.99
N LYS A 311 3.83 -25.17 19.12
CA LYS A 311 3.32 -25.48 17.79
C LYS A 311 4.40 -25.44 16.70
N ILE A 312 5.60 -24.95 17.01
CA ILE A 312 6.78 -24.93 16.13
C ILE A 312 7.90 -25.69 16.84
N VAL A 313 8.14 -26.93 16.41
CA VAL A 313 9.03 -27.86 17.13
C VAL A 313 10.24 -28.20 16.26
N PRO A 314 11.48 -28.06 16.74
CA PRO A 314 12.65 -28.50 16.00
C PRO A 314 12.71 -30.02 16.05
N ASN A 315 12.93 -30.64 14.89
CA ASN A 315 13.25 -32.04 14.81
C ASN A 315 14.78 -32.20 14.77
N GLN A 316 15.35 -32.88 15.76
CA GLN A 316 16.75 -33.28 15.73
C GLN A 316 16.93 -34.34 14.63
N LEU A 317 17.64 -33.98 13.56
CA LEU A 317 18.21 -34.96 12.65
C LEU A 317 19.56 -35.41 13.22
N ALA A 318 19.79 -36.72 13.21
CA ALA A 318 20.87 -37.43 13.88
C ALA A 318 22.27 -36.79 13.71
N GLU A 319 23.12 -36.99 14.73
CA GLU A 319 24.40 -36.33 15.05
C GLU A 319 25.47 -36.22 13.94
N ASN A 320 25.29 -36.75 12.73
CA ASN A 320 26.38 -36.96 11.78
C ASN A 320 26.22 -36.39 10.36
N GLN A 321 25.34 -35.43 10.10
CA GLN A 321 25.31 -34.75 8.79
C GLN A 321 25.19 -33.23 8.91
N GLN A 322 26.08 -32.54 8.18
CA GLN A 322 26.20 -31.09 8.07
C GLN A 322 24.85 -30.36 8.09
N SER A 323 24.66 -29.49 9.09
CA SER A 323 23.79 -28.32 9.09
C SER A 323 22.35 -28.47 8.56
N ASN A 324 21.69 -29.61 8.79
CA ASN A 324 20.27 -29.78 8.43
C ASN A 324 19.37 -29.49 9.64
N TYR A 325 18.90 -28.25 9.76
CA TYR A 325 17.87 -27.90 10.75
C TYR A 325 16.49 -28.19 10.16
N SER A 326 15.57 -28.70 10.97
CA SER A 326 14.19 -28.87 10.52
C SER A 326 13.19 -28.51 11.60
N PHE A 327 12.03 -28.01 11.17
CA PHE A 327 10.95 -27.56 12.04
C PHE A 327 9.64 -28.23 11.61
N GLN A 328 8.89 -28.75 12.56
CA GLN A 328 7.50 -29.13 12.36
C GLN A 328 6.63 -27.90 12.55
N VAL A 329 5.84 -27.57 11.52
CA VAL A 329 4.83 -26.50 11.57
C VAL A 329 3.55 -27.04 10.93
N GLY A 330 2.46 -27.07 11.69
CA GLY A 330 1.20 -27.63 11.21
C GLY A 330 1.35 -29.09 10.78
N LYS A 331 1.04 -29.38 9.50
CA LYS A 331 1.05 -30.73 8.93
C LYS A 331 2.35 -31.09 8.20
N HIS A 332 3.33 -30.19 8.16
CA HIS A 332 4.54 -30.39 7.39
C HIS A 332 5.80 -30.24 8.25
N GLN A 333 6.84 -30.97 7.84
CA GLN A 333 8.20 -30.75 8.29
C GLN A 333 8.93 -29.91 7.24
N TYR A 334 9.54 -28.83 7.69
CA TYR A 334 10.32 -27.89 6.90
C TYR A 334 11.80 -28.13 7.14
N ILE A 335 12.54 -28.43 6.07
CA ILE A 335 13.95 -28.85 6.14
C ILE A 335 14.81 -27.78 5.49
N PHE A 336 15.76 -27.25 6.27
CA PHE A 336 16.77 -26.31 5.82
C PHE A 336 18.06 -27.07 5.54
N SER A 337 18.59 -26.95 4.33
CA SER A 337 19.82 -27.60 3.90
C SER A 337 20.78 -26.59 3.28
N GLY A 338 22.08 -26.86 3.35
CA GLY A 338 23.14 -25.98 2.84
C GLY A 338 23.94 -25.26 3.92
N ASP A 339 24.81 -24.35 3.51
CA ASP A 339 25.55 -23.47 4.43
C ASP A 339 24.74 -22.21 4.76
N LYS A 340 25.19 -21.42 5.75
CA LYS A 340 24.51 -20.19 6.19
C LYS A 340 24.27 -19.18 5.07
N LYS A 341 25.04 -19.20 3.98
CA LYS A 341 24.92 -18.25 2.84
C LYS A 341 24.08 -18.80 1.70
N HIS A 342 23.83 -20.11 1.68
CA HIS A 342 23.14 -20.83 0.62
C HIS A 342 22.07 -21.77 1.19
N LEU A 343 21.27 -21.28 2.15
CA LEU A 343 20.16 -22.02 2.73
C LEU A 343 19.09 -22.31 1.66
N GLN A 344 18.72 -23.59 1.55
CA GLN A 344 17.58 -24.05 0.78
C GLN A 344 16.53 -24.61 1.72
N LEU A 345 15.26 -24.25 1.48
CA LEU A 345 14.12 -24.71 2.24
C LEU A 345 13.27 -25.66 1.38
N SER A 346 13.05 -26.87 1.90
CA SER A 346 12.13 -27.87 1.34
C SER A 346 11.13 -28.33 2.40
N SER A 347 10.12 -29.10 2.00
CA SER A 347 9.13 -29.62 2.93
C SER A 347 8.70 -31.05 2.60
N GLN A 348 8.28 -31.78 3.63
CA GLN A 348 7.63 -33.09 3.52
C GLN A 348 6.43 -33.16 4.46
N PRO A 349 5.38 -33.93 4.12
CA PRO A 349 4.25 -34.14 5.03
C PRO A 349 4.70 -34.89 6.30
N MET A 350 4.11 -34.54 7.44
CA MET A 350 4.21 -35.32 8.67
C MET A 350 3.38 -36.61 8.51
N GLN A 351 3.98 -37.75 8.89
CA GLN A 351 3.31 -39.06 8.88
C GLN A 351 2.36 -39.22 10.06
#